data_AF-A0A1K2HJR1-F1
#
_entry.id   AF-A0A1K2HJR1-F1
#
_cell.length_a   1.000
_cell.length_b   1.000
_cell.length_c   1.000
_cell.angle_alpha   90.00
_cell.angle_beta   90.00
_cell.angle_gamma   90.00
#
_symmetry.space_group_name_H-M   'P 1'
#
loop_
_entity.id
_entity.type
_entity.pdbx_description
1 polymer ?
#
loop_
_entity_poly.entity_id
_entity_poly.type
_entity_poly.pdbx_seq_one_letter_code
_entity_poly.pdbx_strand_id
1 'polypeptide(L)'
;MKHHGKIKIKHAVKVLKVSRSVFYEYMHRRPSKQQVEREILSEKIKAVFHEHKGRYGAVRITKVLHNTGIMTNTKRVGKLMHLMGLYAKGSRYKYKGHL
;
A
#
# COMPACT_ATOMS: atom_id res chain seq x y z
N MET A 1 26.01 12.28 -3.34
CA MET A 1 25.16 11.07 -3.33
C MET A 1 24.81 10.71 -4.77
N LYS A 2 24.76 9.41 -5.06
CA LYS A 2 24.92 8.76 -6.37
C LYS A 2 24.02 9.33 -7.49
N HIS A 3 24.60 9.71 -8.62
CA HIS A 3 23.87 9.96 -9.86
C HIS A 3 23.33 8.62 -10.39
N HIS A 4 22.04 8.33 -10.18
CA HIS A 4 21.38 7.30 -10.96
C HIS A 4 21.45 7.74 -12.43
N GLY A 5 22.20 6.99 -13.25
CA GLY A 5 22.41 7.32 -14.65
C GLY A 5 21.07 7.59 -15.33
N LYS A 6 20.94 8.75 -15.99
CA LYS A 6 19.73 9.14 -16.71
C LYS A 6 19.49 8.14 -17.85
N ILE A 7 18.64 7.13 -17.62
CA ILE A 7 18.20 6.22 -18.67
C ILE A 7 17.25 6.99 -19.58
N LYS A 8 17.63 7.15 -20.85
CA LYS A 8 16.76 7.76 -21.85
C LYS A 8 15.51 6.89 -22.01
N ILE A 9 14.31 7.49 -21.99
CA ILE A 9 13.02 6.77 -22.12
C ILE A 9 13.02 5.83 -23.34
N LYS A 10 13.65 6.23 -24.45
CA LYS A 10 13.83 5.38 -25.65
C LYS A 10 14.48 4.02 -25.37
N HIS A 11 15.41 3.95 -24.42
CA HIS A 11 16.07 2.70 -24.02
C HIS A 11 15.16 1.90 -23.08
N ALA A 12 14.48 2.55 -22.14
CA ALA A 12 13.54 1.91 -21.23
C ALA A 12 12.39 1.23 -21.99
N VAL A 13 11.75 1.91 -22.94
CA VAL A 13 10.65 1.32 -23.73
C VAL A 13 11.11 0.18 -24.63
N LYS A 14 12.36 0.22 -25.13
CA LYS A 14 12.95 -0.86 -25.93
C LYS A 14 13.22 -2.11 -25.08
N VAL A 15 13.76 -1.93 -23.88
CA VAL A 15 14.00 -3.04 -22.93
C VAL A 15 12.69 -3.65 -22.46
N LEU A 16 11.69 -2.82 -22.14
CA LEU A 16 10.37 -3.24 -21.69
C LEU A 16 9.45 -3.73 -22.82
N LYS A 17 9.88 -3.63 -24.09
CA LYS A 17 9.10 -3.99 -25.30
C LYS A 17 7.70 -3.34 -25.33
N VAL A 18 7.58 -2.09 -24.88
CA VAL A 18 6.33 -1.30 -24.93
C VAL A 18 6.49 -0.13 -25.89
N SER A 19 5.38 0.40 -26.42
CA SER A 19 5.43 1.62 -27.22
C SER A 19 5.66 2.86 -26.33
N ARG A 20 6.22 3.93 -26.90
CA ARG A 20 6.37 5.22 -26.19
C ARG A 20 5.02 5.76 -25.72
N SER A 21 3.97 5.60 -26.53
CA SER A 21 2.62 6.06 -26.18
C SER A 21 2.09 5.34 -24.94
N VAL A 22 2.19 4.01 -24.90
CA VAL A 22 1.78 3.19 -23.74
C VAL A 22 2.58 3.54 -22.49
N PHE A 23 3.88 3.80 -22.63
CA PHE A 23 4.72 4.25 -21.51
C PHE A 23 4.23 5.57 -20.91
N TYR A 24 3.93 6.57 -21.74
CA TYR A 24 3.42 7.85 -21.26
C TYR A 24 1.98 7.75 -20.76
N GLU A 25 1.12 6.96 -21.40
CA GLU A 25 -0.25 6.70 -20.93
C GLU A 25 -0.23 6.09 -19.54
N TYR A 26 0.63 5.10 -19.30
CA TYR A 26 0.85 4.52 -17.99
C TYR A 26 1.37 5.56 -16.98
N MET A 27 2.36 6.36 -17.37
CA MET A 27 2.96 7.38 -16.51
C MET A 27 1.98 8.50 -16.11
N HIS A 28 1.05 8.85 -17.00
CA HIS A 28 0.06 9.91 -16.78
C HIS A 28 -1.31 9.37 -16.33
N ARG A 29 -1.43 8.06 -16.08
CA ARG A 29 -2.67 7.44 -15.67
C ARG A 29 -3.08 7.96 -14.29
N ARG A 30 -4.27 8.54 -14.20
CA ARG A 30 -4.85 8.93 -12.91
C ARG A 30 -5.21 7.68 -12.10
N PRO A 31 -5.03 7.70 -10.77
CA PRO A 31 -5.45 6.59 -9.93
C PRO A 31 -6.97 6.39 -10.06
N SER A 32 -7.40 5.14 -10.12
CA SER A 32 -8.82 4.82 -10.10
C SER A 32 -9.44 5.19 -8.76
N LYS A 33 -10.77 5.38 -8.71
CA LYS A 33 -11.49 5.61 -7.44
C LYS A 33 -11.15 4.55 -6.38
N GLN A 34 -11.05 3.29 -6.80
CA GLN A 34 -10.68 2.19 -5.92
C GLN A 34 -9.24 2.30 -5.38
N GLN A 35 -8.30 2.79 -6.19
CA GLN A 35 -6.93 3.04 -5.73
C GLN A 35 -6.90 4.15 -4.68
N VAL A 36 -7.60 5.25 -4.94
CA VAL A 36 -7.71 6.38 -4.00
C VAL A 36 -8.34 5.92 -2.68
N GLU A 37 -9.47 5.20 -2.73
CA GLU A 37 -10.11 4.65 -1.53
C GLU A 37 -9.20 3.69 -0.76
N ARG A 38 -8.43 2.87 -1.46
CA ARG A 38 -7.45 1.96 -0.86
C ARG A 38 -6.34 2.74 -0.16
N GLU A 39 -5.82 3.80 -0.77
CA GLU A 39 -4.78 4.66 -0.20
C GLU A 39 -5.28 5.35 1.07
N ILE A 40 -6.45 6.01 0.99
CA ILE A 40 -7.09 6.65 2.15
C ILE A 40 -7.31 5.65 3.29
N LEU A 41 -7.85 4.46 3.00
CA LEU A 41 -8.06 3.44 4.03
C LEU A 41 -6.73 2.95 4.63
N SER A 42 -5.69 2.82 3.80
CA SER A 42 -4.35 2.39 4.23
C SER A 42 -3.72 3.40 5.18
N GLU A 43 -3.85 4.70 4.91
CA GLU A 43 -3.38 5.78 5.79
C GLU A 43 -4.09 5.75 7.15
N LYS A 44 -5.41 5.59 7.16
CA LYS A 44 -6.17 5.50 8.41
C LYS A 44 -5.79 4.26 9.23
N ILE A 45 -5.55 3.12 8.57
CA ILE A 45 -5.02 1.91 9.23
C ILE A 45 -3.65 2.18 9.85
N LYS A 46 -2.74 2.85 9.14
CA LYS A 46 -1.41 3.22 9.68
C LYS A 46 -1.54 4.12 10.90
N ALA A 47 -2.40 5.15 10.83
CA ALA A 47 -2.61 6.08 11.93
C ALA A 47 -3.02 5.34 13.22
N VAL A 48 -4.07 4.52 13.16
CA VAL A 48 -4.55 3.73 14.31
C VAL A 48 -3.48 2.74 14.79
N PHE A 49 -2.75 2.09 13.87
CA PHE A 49 -1.68 1.17 14.23
C PHE A 49 -0.57 1.85 15.04
N HIS A 50 -0.12 3.03 14.60
CA HIS A 50 0.94 3.79 15.25
C HIS A 50 0.48 4.44 16.55
N GLU A 51 -0.74 4.98 16.61
CA GLU A 51 -1.38 5.50 17.82
C GLU A 51 -1.35 4.45 18.94
N HIS A 52 -1.69 3.19 18.62
CA HIS A 52 -1.64 2.09 19.57
C HIS A 52 -0.28 1.39 19.67
N LYS A 53 0.79 2.04 19.20
CA LYS A 53 2.20 1.61 19.28
C LYS A 53 2.43 0.19 18.71
N GLY A 54 1.68 -0.15 17.65
CA GLY A 54 1.72 -1.43 16.96
C GLY A 54 1.12 -2.61 17.71
N ARG A 55 0.34 -2.39 18.77
CA ARG A 55 -0.32 -3.49 19.52
C ARG A 55 -1.59 -4.00 18.85
N TYR A 56 -2.20 -3.19 18.00
CA TYR A 56 -3.51 -3.52 17.43
C TYR A 56 -3.34 -4.26 16.11
N GLY A 57 -3.94 -5.44 16.03
CA GLY A 57 -4.12 -6.19 14.78
C GLY A 57 -5.43 -5.82 14.07
N ALA A 58 -5.70 -6.47 12.94
CA ALA A 58 -6.83 -6.16 12.07
C ALA A 58 -8.17 -6.04 12.81
N VAL A 59 -8.49 -6.98 13.72
CA VAL A 59 -9.74 -6.97 14.49
C VAL A 59 -9.91 -5.69 15.30
N ARG A 60 -8.88 -5.26 16.03
CA ARG A 60 -8.95 -4.06 16.88
C ARG A 60 -8.94 -2.79 16.05
N ILE A 61 -8.16 -2.75 14.98
CA ILE A 61 -8.14 -1.62 14.04
C ILE A 61 -9.52 -1.46 13.38
N THR A 62 -10.15 -2.55 12.93
CA THR A 62 -11.50 -2.50 12.35
C THR A 62 -12.51 -1.91 13.32
N LYS A 63 -12.47 -2.26 14.60
CA LYS A 63 -13.34 -1.67 15.63
C LYS A 63 -13.11 -0.16 15.77
N VAL A 64 -11.87 0.30 15.80
CA VAL A 64 -11.56 1.74 15.85
C VAL A 64 -12.08 2.44 14.60
N LEU A 65 -11.86 1.88 13.41
CA LEU A 65 -12.37 2.42 12.16
C LEU A 65 -13.90 2.54 12.16
N HIS A 66 -14.59 1.52 12.66
CA HIS A 66 -16.06 1.54 12.79
C HIS A 66 -16.52 2.67 13.71
N ASN A 67 -15.85 2.87 14.85
CA ASN A 67 -16.15 3.96 15.78
C ASN A 67 -15.89 5.35 15.18
N THR A 68 -15.01 5.45 14.18
CA THR A 68 -14.78 6.69 13.40
C THR A 68 -15.67 6.83 12.16
N GLY A 69 -16.70 5.98 12.03
CA GLY A 69 -17.67 6.02 10.93
C GLY A 69 -17.24 5.29 9.65
N ILE A 70 -16.13 4.55 9.67
CA ILE A 70 -15.59 3.87 8.49
C ILE A 70 -15.95 2.39 8.55
N MET A 71 -17.03 2.03 7.89
CA MET A 71 -17.45 0.63 7.79
C MET A 71 -16.57 -0.14 6.82
N THR A 72 -15.78 -1.08 7.34
CA THR A 72 -14.90 -1.94 6.53
C THR A 72 -14.80 -3.34 7.12
N ASN A 73 -14.54 -4.33 6.27
CA ASN A 73 -14.39 -5.71 6.68
C ASN A 73 -12.99 -5.95 7.27
N THR A 74 -12.90 -6.69 8.38
CA THR A 74 -11.65 -7.12 9.01
C THR A 74 -10.68 -7.81 8.05
N LYS A 75 -11.17 -8.61 7.10
CA LYS A 75 -10.35 -9.25 6.06
C LYS A 75 -9.67 -8.21 5.16
N ARG A 76 -10.39 -7.15 4.77
CA ARG A 76 -9.85 -6.05 3.96
C ARG A 76 -8.76 -5.30 4.74
N VAL A 77 -9.01 -5.00 6.01
CA VAL A 77 -8.02 -4.36 6.90
C VAL A 77 -6.78 -5.24 7.04
N GLY A 78 -6.93 -6.54 7.32
CA GLY A 78 -5.82 -7.48 7.44
C GLY A 78 -4.99 -7.60 6.17
N LYS A 79 -5.63 -7.63 5.00
CA LYS A 79 -4.93 -7.62 3.70
C LYS A 79 -4.09 -6.36 3.52
N LEU A 80 -4.65 -5.18 3.83
CA LEU A 80 -3.92 -3.91 3.72
C LEU A 80 -2.78 -3.82 4.72
N MET A 81 -3.00 -4.25 5.97
CA MET A 81 -1.92 -4.35 6.97
C MET A 81 -0.77 -5.22 6.46
N HIS A 82 -1.07 -6.39 5.90
CA HIS A 82 -0.07 -7.29 5.36
C HIS A 82 0.72 -6.68 4.20
N LEU A 83 0.03 -6.06 3.24
CA LEU A 83 0.66 -5.35 2.12
C LEU A 83 1.58 -4.20 2.57
N MET A 84 1.28 -3.59 3.72
CA MET A 84 2.09 -2.53 4.32
C MET A 84 3.15 -3.03 5.31
N GLY A 85 3.24 -4.34 5.54
CA GLY A 85 4.17 -4.91 6.53
C GLY A 85 3.81 -4.60 7.99
N LEU A 86 2.57 -4.25 8.29
CA LEU A 86 2.11 -3.93 9.65
C LEU A 86 1.67 -5.20 10.38
N TYR A 87 2.41 -5.60 11.40
CA TYR A 87 2.10 -6.76 12.25
C TYR A 87 1.95 -6.31 13.69
N ALA A 88 0.89 -6.80 14.34
CA ALA A 88 0.68 -6.53 15.75
C ALA A 88 1.82 -7.16 16.58
N LYS A 89 2.29 -6.44 17.61
CA LYS A 89 3.27 -6.98 18.58
C LYS A 89 2.74 -8.25 19.21
N GLY A 90 3.59 -9.29 19.28
CA GLY A 90 3.21 -10.62 19.78
C GLY A 90 2.39 -11.47 18.80
N SER A 91 2.15 -10.98 17.58
CA SER A 91 1.54 -11.76 16.51
C SER A 91 2.43 -12.95 16.13
N ARG A 92 1.83 -14.15 16.03
CA ARG A 92 2.47 -15.33 15.40
C ARG A 92 2.65 -15.16 13.90
N TYR A 93 1.92 -14.23 13.29
CA TYR A 93 2.03 -13.87 11.89
C TYR A 93 3.34 -13.09 11.69
N LYS A 94 4.40 -13.79 11.32
CA LYS A 94 5.69 -13.22 10.93
C LYS A 94 5.68 -12.94 9.43
N TYR A 95 6.22 -11.79 9.01
CA TYR A 95 6.48 -11.51 7.60
C TYR A 95 7.39 -12.61 7.04
N LYS A 96 6.85 -13.52 6.22
CA LYS A 96 7.69 -14.30 5.30
C LYS A 96 8.08 -13.32 4.22
N GLY A 97 9.24 -12.70 4.38
CA GLY A 97 9.74 -11.71 3.45
C GLY A 97 9.74 -12.26 2.04
N HIS A 98 9.27 -11.43 1.10
CA HIS A 98 9.78 -11.50 -0.25
C HIS A 98 11.29 -11.25 -0.16
N LEU A 99 12.05 -12.35 -0.24
CA LEU A 99 13.35 -12.36 -0.89
C LEU A 99 13.11 -12.49 -2.39
#